data_AF-G0QUM2-F1
#
_entry.id   AF-G0QUM2-F1
#
_cell.length_a   1.000
_cell.length_b   1.000
_cell.length_c   1.000
_cell.angle_alpha   90.00
_cell.angle_beta   90.00
_cell.angle_gamma   90.00
#
_symmetry.space_group_name_H-M   'P 1'
#
loop_
_entity.id
_entity.type
_entity.pdbx_description
1 polymer ?
#
loop_
_entity_poly.entity_id
_entity_poly.type
_entity_poly.pdbx_seq_one_letter_code
_entity_poly.pdbx_strand_id
1 'polypeptide(L)'
;MDIVEQIGFIHFWGLSPAINFIDKTQKGKQSLNVLLVCTSDIRHILKTIADNLTKNDQLKELNIYVYEKEKEVTCRMILLMQILQTYTLNYKERIELYLDVFGNCLIREKTQLYINEILPTLINLINNENKKTSTPLKKLFDFSEIKYKEIDDLTNILNLWHSKIPFEMEKHRDQRLRYHYKERYDFRTNLIDWDYQMGLKEQASIIHFIHYRDWRQTGVAYESGFSSYIIPNRTLSSYLPGKKKIPNKMFMQEVFGEILLFLLIFLQVQNVIMNQKKLNCLKLQINNMLVIQQKFLNIQFNIFYK
;
A
#
# COMPACT_ATOMS: atom_id res chain seq x y z
N MET A 1 -21.19 -16.81 6.45
CA MET A 1 -20.87 -15.37 6.64
C MET A 1 -20.22 -14.96 5.35
N ASP A 2 -20.84 -14.08 4.57
CA ASP A 2 -20.40 -13.84 3.20
C ASP A 2 -19.08 -13.06 3.21
N ILE A 3 -18.07 -13.62 2.55
CA ILE A 3 -16.73 -13.03 2.40
C ILE A 3 -16.83 -11.59 1.88
N VAL A 4 -17.85 -11.29 1.08
CA VAL A 4 -18.13 -9.97 0.53
C VAL A 4 -18.40 -8.91 1.61
N GLU A 5 -19.06 -9.26 2.72
CA GLU A 5 -19.31 -8.32 3.84
C GLU A 5 -18.01 -7.97 4.60
N GLN A 6 -16.96 -8.81 4.48
CA GLN A 6 -15.70 -8.65 5.20
C GLN A 6 -14.71 -7.75 4.46
N ILE A 7 -14.69 -7.81 3.13
CA ILE A 7 -13.70 -7.11 2.31
C ILE A 7 -13.97 -5.61 2.27
N GLY A 8 -15.25 -5.23 2.27
CA GLY A 8 -15.67 -3.83 2.25
C GLY A 8 -15.64 -3.18 0.87
N PHE A 9 -15.93 -1.88 0.81
CA PHE A 9 -16.20 -1.20 -0.45
C PHE A 9 -14.95 -0.86 -1.25
N ILE A 10 -13.92 -0.27 -0.62
CA ILE A 10 -12.63 -0.03 -1.26
C ILE A 10 -11.63 -1.11 -0.86
N HIS A 11 -11.05 -1.73 -1.88
CA HIS A 11 -10.03 -2.76 -1.73
C HIS A 11 -8.67 -2.08 -1.82
N PHE A 12 -8.05 -1.88 -0.68
CA PHE A 12 -6.73 -1.25 -0.58
C PHE A 12 -5.59 -2.23 -0.85
N TRP A 13 -5.86 -3.53 -0.79
CA TRP A 13 -4.91 -4.58 -1.12
C TRP A 13 -5.52 -5.46 -2.18
N GLY A 14 -4.69 -6.00 -3.06
CA GLY A 14 -5.22 -6.87 -4.09
C GLY A 14 -5.42 -8.30 -3.59
N LEU A 15 -6.07 -9.14 -4.40
CA LEU A 15 -6.46 -10.50 -3.99
C LEU A 15 -5.68 -11.63 -4.70
N SER A 16 -4.58 -11.30 -5.37
CA SER A 16 -3.79 -12.24 -6.17
C SER A 16 -2.34 -12.30 -5.70
N PRO A 17 -1.65 -13.42 -5.96
CA PRO A 17 -0.20 -13.46 -5.92
C PRO A 17 0.46 -12.32 -6.67
N ALA A 18 1.55 -11.77 -6.12
CA ALA A 18 2.43 -10.86 -6.82
C ALA A 18 3.15 -11.60 -7.96
N ILE A 19 3.15 -10.99 -9.14
CA ILE A 19 3.66 -11.57 -10.38
C ILE A 19 4.81 -10.68 -10.86
N ASN A 20 5.91 -11.30 -11.29
CA ASN A 20 6.98 -10.64 -12.01
C ASN A 20 6.63 -10.61 -13.51
N PHE A 21 6.56 -9.42 -14.10
CA PHE A 21 6.22 -9.25 -15.52
C PHE A 21 7.38 -9.52 -16.47
N ILE A 22 8.61 -9.53 -15.96
CA ILE A 22 9.83 -9.76 -16.73
C ILE A 22 10.19 -11.24 -16.60
N ASP A 23 9.76 -12.03 -17.57
CA ASP A 23 10.14 -13.45 -17.70
C ASP A 23 11.04 -13.68 -18.93
N LYS A 24 11.61 -14.89 -19.05
CA LYS A 24 12.54 -15.29 -20.12
C LYS A 24 11.98 -15.08 -21.53
N THR A 25 10.65 -15.06 -21.70
CA THR A 25 9.97 -14.80 -22.97
C THR A 25 10.10 -13.36 -23.47
N GLN A 26 10.44 -12.42 -22.58
CA GLN A 26 10.64 -11.00 -22.91
C GLN A 26 12.12 -10.67 -23.19
N LYS A 27 13.02 -11.67 -23.18
CA LYS A 27 14.44 -11.50 -23.46
C LYS A 27 14.67 -10.96 -24.88
N GLY A 28 15.48 -9.91 -24.97
CA GLY A 28 15.84 -9.26 -26.24
C GLY A 28 14.91 -8.11 -26.67
N LYS A 29 13.78 -7.87 -25.98
CA LYS A 29 12.94 -6.70 -26.25
C LYS A 29 13.60 -5.42 -25.74
N GLN A 30 13.48 -4.35 -26.50
CA GLN A 30 14.00 -3.03 -26.09
C GLN A 30 13.10 -2.39 -25.03
N SER A 31 11.78 -2.49 -25.18
CA SER A 31 10.80 -1.97 -24.24
C SER A 31 9.70 -3.01 -23.94
N LEU A 32 9.13 -2.94 -22.74
CA LEU A 32 7.98 -3.73 -22.30
C LEU A 32 6.90 -2.79 -21.77
N ASN A 33 5.70 -2.89 -22.35
CA ASN A 33 4.53 -2.15 -21.91
C ASN A 33 3.61 -3.10 -21.13
N VAL A 34 3.31 -2.77 -19.88
CA VAL A 34 2.45 -3.55 -18.98
C VAL A 34 1.26 -2.71 -18.57
N LEU A 35 0.06 -3.24 -18.69
CA LEU A 35 -1.15 -2.61 -18.18
C LEU A 35 -1.62 -3.32 -16.90
N LEU A 36 -1.70 -2.57 -15.81
CA LEU A 36 -2.28 -2.97 -14.53
C LEU A 36 -3.69 -2.40 -14.42
N VAL A 37 -4.66 -3.27 -14.15
CA VAL A 37 -6.08 -2.91 -14.04
C VAL A 37 -6.57 -3.36 -12.67
N CYS A 38 -6.99 -2.41 -11.84
CA CYS A 38 -7.60 -2.64 -10.53
C CYS A 38 -6.79 -3.60 -9.65
N THR A 39 -5.48 -3.36 -9.56
CA THR A 39 -4.55 -4.19 -8.78
C THR A 39 -4.59 -3.89 -7.29
N SER A 40 -5.19 -2.77 -6.89
CA SER A 40 -5.37 -2.30 -5.51
C SER A 40 -4.09 -1.91 -4.76
N ASP A 41 -2.93 -2.45 -5.11
CA ASP A 41 -1.65 -2.12 -4.48
C ASP A 41 -0.45 -2.24 -5.45
N ILE A 42 0.74 -1.89 -4.95
CA ILE A 42 1.98 -1.87 -5.75
C ILE A 42 2.75 -3.20 -5.74
N ARG A 43 2.19 -4.32 -5.25
CA ARG A 43 2.98 -5.56 -5.05
C ARG A 43 3.60 -6.10 -6.33
N HIS A 44 2.89 -6.02 -7.45
CA HIS A 44 3.38 -6.57 -8.71
C HIS A 44 4.55 -5.74 -9.25
N ILE A 45 4.47 -4.42 -9.04
CA ILE A 45 5.54 -3.48 -9.35
C ILE A 45 6.77 -3.82 -8.49
N LEU A 46 6.60 -3.95 -7.18
CA LEU A 46 7.69 -4.30 -6.26
C LEU A 46 8.31 -5.66 -6.56
N LYS A 47 7.48 -6.67 -6.84
CA LYS A 47 7.92 -8.02 -7.20
C LYS A 47 8.74 -8.01 -8.49
N THR A 48 8.26 -7.29 -9.51
CA THR A 48 8.93 -7.14 -10.79
C THR A 48 10.27 -6.41 -10.64
N ILE A 49 10.34 -5.34 -9.83
CA ILE A 49 11.60 -4.66 -9.56
C ILE A 49 12.55 -5.61 -8.81
N ALA A 50 12.09 -6.19 -7.70
CA ALA A 50 12.92 -7.00 -6.80
C ALA A 50 13.53 -8.22 -7.48
N ASP A 51 12.74 -8.97 -8.25
CA ASP A 51 13.18 -10.21 -8.91
C ASP A 51 14.19 -9.97 -10.05
N ASN A 52 14.36 -8.71 -10.48
CA ASN A 52 15.20 -8.33 -11.61
C ASN A 52 16.33 -7.35 -11.25
N LEU A 53 16.48 -6.99 -9.96
CA LEU A 53 17.56 -6.11 -9.47
C LEU A 53 18.97 -6.63 -9.82
N THR A 54 19.15 -7.95 -9.86
CA THR A 54 20.46 -8.61 -10.06
C THR A 54 20.61 -9.26 -11.44
N LYS A 55 19.56 -9.22 -12.28
CA LYS A 55 19.58 -9.87 -13.60
C LYS A 55 20.01 -8.86 -14.65
N ASN A 56 21.14 -9.14 -15.31
CA ASN A 56 21.61 -8.41 -16.49
C ASN A 56 20.78 -8.77 -17.75
N ASP A 57 19.46 -8.66 -17.68
CA ASP A 57 18.60 -8.90 -18.83
C ASP A 57 18.52 -7.64 -19.70
N GLN A 58 18.49 -7.84 -21.03
CA GLN A 58 18.63 -6.82 -22.08
C GLN A 58 17.48 -5.81 -22.19
N LEU A 59 16.51 -5.83 -21.28
CA LEU A 59 15.31 -4.99 -21.34
C LEU A 59 15.66 -3.55 -20.96
N LYS A 60 15.59 -2.64 -21.94
CA LYS A 60 16.00 -1.24 -21.76
C LYS A 60 14.92 -0.37 -21.13
N GLU A 61 13.63 -0.69 -21.28
CA GLU A 61 12.56 0.18 -20.82
C GLU A 61 11.34 -0.60 -20.35
N LEU A 62 10.74 -0.17 -19.23
CA LEU A 62 9.54 -0.76 -18.66
C LEU A 62 8.49 0.33 -18.45
N ASN A 63 7.44 0.31 -19.27
CA ASN A 63 6.34 1.25 -19.17
C ASN A 63 5.15 0.53 -18.50
N ILE A 64 4.72 1.05 -17.35
CA ILE A 64 3.64 0.48 -16.55
C ILE A 64 2.46 1.45 -16.62
N TYR A 65 1.39 1.04 -17.27
CA TYR A 65 0.13 1.76 -17.32
C TYR A 65 -0.73 1.28 -16.16
N VAL A 66 -1.20 2.19 -15.30
CA VAL A 66 -2.00 1.86 -14.11
C VAL A 66 -3.38 2.46 -14.25
N TYR A 67 -4.38 1.57 -14.25
CA TYR A 67 -5.79 1.92 -14.13
C TYR A 67 -6.30 1.43 -12.78
N GLU A 68 -6.73 2.36 -11.93
CA GLU A 68 -7.42 2.06 -10.69
C GLU A 68 -8.80 2.70 -10.73
N LYS A 69 -9.82 1.97 -10.27
CA LYS A 69 -11.18 2.50 -10.22
C LYS A 69 -11.32 3.54 -9.11
N GLU A 70 -10.75 3.25 -7.95
CA GLU A 70 -10.87 4.07 -6.75
C GLU A 70 -9.63 4.98 -6.62
N LYS A 71 -9.84 6.27 -6.41
CA LYS A 71 -8.74 7.26 -6.43
C LYS A 71 -7.87 7.19 -5.17
N GLU A 72 -8.46 6.77 -4.05
CA GLU A 72 -7.78 6.55 -2.78
C GLU A 72 -6.67 5.52 -2.92
N VAL A 73 -6.90 4.48 -3.72
CA VAL A 73 -5.91 3.45 -4.03
C VAL A 73 -4.71 4.08 -4.77
N THR A 74 -4.96 4.87 -5.82
CA THR A 74 -3.89 5.54 -6.57
C THR A 74 -3.06 6.46 -5.69
N CYS A 75 -3.70 7.30 -4.86
CA CYS A 75 -2.99 8.14 -3.90
C CYS A 75 -2.10 7.30 -2.98
N ARG A 76 -2.60 6.15 -2.51
CA ARG A 76 -1.88 5.27 -1.59
C ARG A 76 -0.69 4.60 -2.27
N MET A 77 -0.85 4.17 -3.53
CA MET A 77 0.25 3.64 -4.34
C MET A 77 1.38 4.67 -4.50
N ILE A 78 1.04 5.93 -4.78
CA ILE A 78 2.01 7.03 -4.89
C ILE A 78 2.74 7.25 -3.56
N LEU A 79 2.02 7.31 -2.43
CA LEU A 79 2.64 7.47 -1.10
C LEU A 79 3.57 6.30 -0.75
N LEU A 80 3.15 5.07 -0.98
CA LEU A 80 3.96 3.88 -0.72
C LEU A 80 5.23 3.87 -1.57
N MET A 81 5.14 4.27 -2.85
CA MET A 81 6.30 4.45 -3.72
C MET A 81 7.20 5.60 -3.24
N GLN A 82 6.64 6.71 -2.77
CA GLN A 82 7.38 7.85 -2.23
C GLN A 82 8.21 7.44 -1.01
N ILE A 83 7.63 6.70 -0.07
CA ILE A 83 8.33 6.17 1.11
C ILE A 83 9.54 5.33 0.66
N LEU A 84 9.34 4.40 -0.28
CA LEU A 84 10.40 3.55 -0.78
C LEU A 84 11.51 4.33 -1.49
N GLN A 85 11.19 5.42 -2.17
CA GLN A 85 12.17 6.27 -2.87
C GLN A 85 12.78 7.38 -2.00
N THR A 86 12.43 7.49 -0.71
CA THR A 86 12.96 8.53 0.18
C THR A 86 14.33 8.14 0.75
N TYR A 87 15.39 8.33 -0.03
CA TYR A 87 16.76 7.93 0.36
C TYR A 87 17.41 8.79 1.45
N THR A 88 16.77 9.89 1.86
CA THR A 88 17.19 10.65 3.05
C THR A 88 16.99 9.85 4.33
N LEU A 89 16.07 8.87 4.32
CA LEU A 89 15.82 7.95 5.42
C LEU A 89 16.60 6.65 5.23
N ASN A 90 17.01 6.05 6.35
CA ASN A 90 17.67 4.75 6.28
C ASN A 90 16.68 3.65 5.85
N TYR A 91 17.22 2.50 5.43
CA TYR A 91 16.39 1.39 4.94
C TYR A 91 15.35 0.93 5.97
N LYS A 92 15.75 0.76 7.24
CA LYS A 92 14.86 0.28 8.30
C LYS A 92 13.69 1.24 8.51
N GLU A 93 13.97 2.54 8.61
CA GLU A 93 12.97 3.58 8.77
C GLU A 93 11.97 3.60 7.60
N ARG A 94 12.44 3.47 6.35
CA ARG A 94 11.54 3.38 5.20
C ARG A 94 10.61 2.18 5.27
N ILE A 95 11.15 1.01 5.65
CA ILE A 95 10.32 -0.20 5.78
C ILE A 95 9.30 -0.04 6.90
N GLU A 96 9.68 0.50 8.04
CA GLU A 96 8.71 0.71 9.12
C GLU A 96 7.64 1.75 8.75
N LEU A 97 8.00 2.85 8.09
CA LEU A 97 7.02 3.82 7.55
C LEU A 97 6.09 3.15 6.53
N TYR A 98 6.65 2.34 5.63
CA TYR A 98 5.90 1.61 4.63
C TYR A 98 4.89 0.69 5.29
N LEU A 99 5.30 -0.12 6.27
CA LEU A 99 4.44 -1.09 6.95
C LEU A 99 3.32 -0.42 7.74
N ASP A 100 3.63 0.68 8.42
CA ASP A 100 2.62 1.50 9.12
C ASP A 100 1.51 1.95 8.16
N VAL A 101 1.89 2.57 7.04
CA VAL A 101 0.94 3.05 6.03
C VAL A 101 0.22 1.89 5.35
N PHE A 102 0.95 0.81 5.04
CA PHE A 102 0.48 -0.29 4.24
C PHE A 102 -0.67 -1.05 4.90
N GLY A 103 -0.68 -1.21 6.24
CA GLY A 103 -1.88 -1.77 6.85
C GLY A 103 -2.01 -1.84 8.36
N ASN A 104 -1.41 -0.89 9.06
CA ASN A 104 -1.87 -0.61 10.41
C ASN A 104 -3.05 0.37 10.36
N CYS A 105 -4.11 0.09 11.12
CA CYS A 105 -5.20 1.03 11.38
C CYS A 105 -4.70 2.23 12.19
N LEU A 106 -3.83 1.98 13.16
CA LEU A 106 -3.17 3.01 13.96
C LEU A 106 -1.69 3.03 13.61
N ILE A 107 -1.12 4.21 13.37
CA ILE A 107 0.28 4.44 13.02
C ILE A 107 0.99 5.19 14.13
N ARG A 108 2.33 5.19 14.05
CA ARG A 108 3.18 5.95 14.95
C ARG A 108 3.11 7.44 14.61
N GLU A 109 3.36 8.29 15.60
CA GLU A 109 3.39 9.75 15.43
C GLU A 109 4.40 10.18 14.36
N LYS A 110 5.60 9.59 14.37
CA LYS A 110 6.64 9.80 13.35
C LYS A 110 6.12 9.59 11.93
N THR A 111 5.26 8.59 11.73
CA THR A 111 4.69 8.27 10.42
C THR A 111 3.71 9.34 9.96
N GLN A 112 2.84 9.83 10.87
CA GLN A 112 1.94 10.93 10.53
C GLN A 112 2.70 12.24 10.27
N LEU A 113 3.79 12.51 11.01
CA LEU A 113 4.65 13.68 10.76
C LEU A 113 5.26 13.61 9.36
N TYR A 114 5.82 12.45 8.98
CA TYR A 114 6.33 12.22 7.63
C TYR A 114 5.25 12.42 6.56
N ILE A 115 4.04 11.90 6.76
CA ILE A 115 2.93 12.11 5.83
C ILE A 115 2.64 13.61 5.67
N ASN A 116 2.51 14.36 6.76
CA ASN A 116 2.24 15.81 6.69
C ASN A 116 3.34 16.56 5.91
N GLU A 117 4.61 16.18 6.10
CA GLU A 117 5.75 16.79 5.41
C GLU A 117 5.73 16.52 3.90
N ILE A 118 5.37 15.29 3.50
CA ILE A 118 5.42 14.90 2.09
C ILE A 118 4.17 15.27 1.29
N LEU A 119 3.04 15.54 1.96
CA LEU A 119 1.76 15.89 1.32
C LEU A 119 1.87 17.03 0.28
N PRO A 120 2.49 18.19 0.59
CA PRO A 120 2.67 19.25 -0.40
C PRO A 120 3.46 18.79 -1.63
N THR A 121 4.46 17.92 -1.43
CA THR A 121 5.26 17.36 -2.53
C THR A 121 4.44 16.43 -3.40
N LEU A 122 3.58 15.60 -2.82
CA LEU A 122 2.68 14.71 -3.57
C LEU A 122 1.61 15.49 -4.34
N ILE A 123 1.03 16.53 -3.74
CA ILE A 123 0.05 17.40 -4.40
C ILE A 123 0.69 18.11 -5.60
N ASN A 124 1.88 18.70 -5.42
CA ASN A 124 2.60 19.35 -6.52
C ASN A 124 3.01 18.36 -7.63
N LEU A 125 3.31 17.11 -7.27
CA LEU A 125 3.58 16.04 -8.22
C LEU A 125 2.37 15.75 -9.11
N ILE A 126 1.18 15.57 -8.51
CA ILE A 126 -0.06 15.27 -9.25
C ILE A 126 -0.51 16.46 -10.12
N ASN A 127 -0.31 17.69 -9.63
CA ASN A 127 -0.62 18.92 -10.37
C ASN A 127 0.40 19.23 -11.48
N ASN A 128 1.41 18.38 -11.71
CA ASN A 128 2.51 18.60 -12.65
C ASN A 128 3.25 19.94 -12.42
N GLU A 129 3.32 20.41 -11.17
CA GLU A 129 4.01 21.65 -10.79
C GLU A 129 5.53 21.45 -10.73
N ASN A 130 6.13 21.30 -11.92
CA ASN A 130 7.51 20.91 -12.13
C ASN A 130 8.56 21.79 -11.45
N LYS A 131 8.26 23.05 -11.18
CA LYS A 131 9.18 24.04 -10.58
C LYS A 131 9.24 23.97 -9.04
N LYS A 132 8.22 23.40 -8.39
CA LYS A 132 8.10 23.37 -6.92
C LYS A 132 8.29 21.97 -6.32
N THR A 133 8.56 20.97 -7.14
CA THR A 133 8.56 19.56 -6.73
C THR A 133 9.96 18.98 -6.78
N SER A 134 10.52 18.64 -5.61
CA SER A 134 11.77 17.89 -5.47
C SER A 134 11.43 16.48 -5.00
N THR A 135 11.05 15.60 -5.93
CA THR A 135 10.82 14.17 -5.65
C THR A 135 11.45 13.27 -6.70
N PRO A 136 12.06 12.14 -6.32
CA PRO A 136 12.49 11.11 -7.25
C PRO A 136 11.34 10.53 -8.09
N LEU A 137 10.09 10.66 -7.60
CA LEU A 137 8.91 10.17 -8.31
C LEU A 137 8.59 10.94 -9.59
N LYS A 138 9.09 12.17 -9.74
CA LYS A 138 8.81 13.03 -10.90
C LYS A 138 9.21 12.39 -12.24
N LYS A 139 10.27 11.58 -12.25
CA LYS A 139 10.72 10.86 -13.44
C LYS A 139 9.99 9.54 -13.65
N LEU A 140 9.35 9.04 -12.60
CA LEU A 140 8.68 7.75 -12.58
C LEU A 140 7.22 7.90 -12.98
N PHE A 141 6.50 8.91 -12.48
CA PHE A 141 5.07 9.07 -12.73
C PHE A 141 4.78 10.11 -13.81
N ASP A 142 3.86 9.76 -14.69
CA ASP A 142 3.28 10.60 -15.72
C ASP A 142 1.75 10.67 -15.50
N PHE A 143 1.26 11.90 -15.37
CA PHE A 143 -0.15 12.23 -15.14
C PHE A 143 -0.76 12.99 -16.34
N SER A 144 -0.06 13.04 -17.48
CA SER A 144 -0.48 13.83 -18.66
C SER A 144 -1.84 13.42 -19.25
N GLU A 145 -2.21 12.14 -19.11
CA GLU A 145 -3.46 11.57 -19.62
C GLU A 145 -4.66 11.71 -18.66
N ILE A 146 -4.46 12.29 -17.47
CA ILE A 146 -5.50 12.42 -16.44
C ILE A 146 -6.30 13.70 -16.64
N LYS A 147 -7.63 13.61 -16.47
CA LYS A 147 -8.52 14.78 -16.60
C LYS A 147 -8.35 15.70 -15.39
N TYR A 148 -8.49 17.01 -15.58
CA TYR A 148 -8.40 18.00 -14.49
C TYR A 148 -9.32 17.69 -13.30
N LYS A 149 -10.53 17.20 -13.55
CA LYS A 149 -11.45 16.78 -12.48
C LYS A 149 -10.87 15.66 -11.59
N GLU A 150 -10.15 14.72 -12.19
CA GLU A 150 -9.55 13.60 -11.45
C GLU A 150 -8.33 14.05 -10.65
N ILE A 151 -7.56 15.01 -11.17
CA ILE A 151 -6.47 15.69 -10.47
C ILE A 151 -7.00 16.40 -9.21
N ASP A 152 -8.13 17.12 -9.33
CA ASP A 152 -8.79 17.77 -8.20
C ASP A 152 -9.26 16.74 -7.16
N ASP A 153 -9.88 15.65 -7.60
CA ASP A 153 -10.31 14.56 -6.71
C ASP A 153 -9.12 13.93 -5.96
N LEU A 154 -8.01 13.65 -6.65
CA LEU A 154 -6.78 13.13 -6.02
C LEU A 154 -6.18 14.11 -5.01
N THR A 155 -6.16 15.40 -5.35
CA THR A 155 -5.67 16.46 -4.47
C THR A 155 -6.54 16.57 -3.21
N ASN A 156 -7.86 16.47 -3.37
CA ASN A 156 -8.79 16.44 -2.24
C ASN A 156 -8.51 15.26 -1.31
N ILE A 157 -8.30 14.06 -1.85
CA ILE A 157 -7.97 12.86 -1.05
C ILE A 157 -6.66 13.04 -0.28
N LEU A 158 -5.60 13.55 -0.93
CA LEU A 158 -4.32 13.81 -0.26
C LEU A 158 -4.47 14.82 0.88
N ASN A 159 -5.24 15.90 0.67
CA ASN A 159 -5.49 16.88 1.72
C ASN A 159 -6.16 16.25 2.96
N LEU A 160 -7.05 15.27 2.76
CA LEU A 160 -7.75 14.54 3.85
C LEU A 160 -6.82 13.73 4.75
N TRP A 161 -5.60 13.44 4.30
CA TRP A 161 -4.60 12.72 5.10
C TRP A 161 -3.83 13.59 6.08
N HIS A 162 -4.02 14.91 6.03
CA HIS A 162 -3.36 15.84 6.92
C HIS A 162 -3.83 15.65 8.38
N SER A 163 -2.91 15.66 9.33
CA SER A 163 -3.17 15.46 10.77
C SER A 163 -4.26 16.38 11.36
N LYS A 164 -4.31 17.64 10.91
CA LYS A 164 -5.33 18.64 11.28
C LYS A 164 -6.78 18.20 11.01
N ILE A 165 -6.99 17.26 10.10
CA ILE A 165 -8.33 16.78 9.78
C ILE A 165 -8.71 15.69 10.79
N PRO A 166 -9.84 15.86 11.51
CA PRO A 166 -10.28 14.90 12.51
C PRO A 166 -10.65 13.59 11.82
N PHE A 167 -10.19 12.47 12.38
CA PHE A 167 -10.50 11.15 11.87
C PHE A 167 -10.49 10.12 13.01
N GLU A 168 -11.63 9.49 13.28
CA GLU A 168 -11.81 8.55 14.38
C GLU A 168 -11.72 7.10 13.89
N MET A 169 -10.51 6.66 13.55
CA MET A 169 -10.24 5.31 13.04
C MET A 169 -10.87 4.20 13.90
N GLU A 170 -10.69 4.28 15.21
CA GLU A 170 -11.12 3.25 16.15
C GLU A 170 -12.65 3.10 16.15
N LYS A 171 -13.38 4.21 16.09
CA LYS A 171 -14.84 4.22 16.06
C LYS A 171 -15.38 3.62 14.75
N HIS A 172 -14.80 4.00 13.62
CA HIS A 172 -15.18 3.42 12.33
C HIS A 172 -14.88 1.91 12.29
N ARG A 173 -13.73 1.49 12.83
CA ARG A 173 -13.36 0.08 12.95
C ARG A 173 -14.33 -0.67 13.87
N ASP A 174 -14.64 -0.13 15.05
CA ASP A 174 -15.59 -0.72 15.99
C ASP A 174 -16.98 -0.91 15.36
N GLN A 175 -17.50 0.13 14.70
CA GLN A 175 -18.77 0.07 13.98
C GLN A 175 -18.78 -1.04 12.93
N ARG A 176 -17.68 -1.16 12.16
CA ARG A 176 -17.54 -2.22 11.17
C ARG A 176 -17.49 -3.61 11.80
N LEU A 177 -16.73 -3.77 12.89
CA LEU A 177 -16.65 -5.06 13.60
C LEU A 177 -18.00 -5.45 14.19
N ARG A 178 -18.79 -4.50 14.70
CA ARG A 178 -20.17 -4.75 15.16
C ARG A 178 -21.07 -5.19 14.02
N TYR A 179 -20.99 -4.51 12.87
CA TYR A 179 -21.73 -4.93 11.68
C TYR A 179 -21.33 -6.32 11.22
N HIS A 180 -20.02 -6.61 11.27
CA HIS A 180 -19.48 -7.89 10.89
C HIS A 180 -19.97 -8.99 11.84
N TYR A 181 -19.57 -8.96 13.12
CA TYR A 181 -19.86 -10.04 14.06
C TYR A 181 -21.32 -10.08 14.53
N LYS A 182 -22.08 -9.00 14.37
CA LYS A 182 -23.48 -8.86 14.78
C LYS A 182 -23.63 -9.23 16.27
N GLU A 183 -24.59 -10.07 16.63
CA GLU A 183 -24.83 -10.53 18.00
C GLU A 183 -23.62 -11.22 18.66
N ARG A 184 -22.66 -11.69 17.85
CA ARG A 184 -21.46 -12.40 18.33
C ARG A 184 -20.28 -11.46 18.58
N TYR A 185 -20.46 -10.14 18.48
CA TYR A 185 -19.39 -9.15 18.65
C TYR A 185 -18.67 -9.27 20.00
N ASP A 186 -19.42 -9.55 21.08
CA ASP A 186 -18.86 -9.71 22.41
C ASP A 186 -18.04 -11.00 22.55
N PHE A 187 -18.33 -12.02 21.72
CA PHE A 187 -17.61 -13.30 21.66
C PHE A 187 -16.57 -13.36 20.52
N ARG A 188 -16.21 -12.21 19.93
CA ARG A 188 -15.35 -12.16 18.73
C ARG A 188 -13.98 -12.81 18.90
N THR A 189 -13.42 -12.86 20.10
CA THR A 189 -12.15 -13.55 20.36
C THR A 189 -12.21 -15.03 19.99
N ASN A 190 -13.32 -15.70 20.30
CA ASN A 190 -13.53 -17.10 19.94
C ASN A 190 -13.74 -17.27 18.43
N LEU A 191 -14.41 -16.30 17.80
CA LEU A 191 -14.59 -16.30 16.35
C LEU A 191 -13.27 -16.10 15.59
N ILE A 192 -12.35 -15.29 16.14
CA ILE A 192 -11.02 -15.09 15.58
C ILE A 192 -10.21 -16.39 15.62
N ASP A 193 -10.27 -17.16 16.70
CA ASP A 193 -9.62 -18.48 16.75
C ASP A 193 -10.21 -19.44 15.72
N TRP A 194 -11.54 -19.49 15.62
CA TRP A 194 -12.20 -20.29 14.60
C TRP A 194 -11.76 -19.90 13.17
N ASP A 195 -11.74 -18.60 12.84
CA ASP A 195 -11.30 -18.07 11.54
C ASP A 195 -9.85 -18.48 11.23
N TYR A 196 -8.99 -18.46 12.25
CA TYR A 196 -7.60 -18.85 12.13
C TYR A 196 -7.44 -20.35 11.84
N GLN A 197 -8.06 -21.21 12.66
CA GLN A 197 -7.91 -22.67 12.53
C GLN A 197 -8.54 -23.20 11.24
N MET A 198 -9.73 -22.69 10.86
CA MET A 198 -10.51 -23.23 9.75
C MET A 198 -10.18 -22.59 8.40
N GLY A 199 -9.68 -21.34 8.39
CA GLY A 199 -9.39 -20.61 7.16
C GLY A 199 -7.90 -20.37 6.95
N LEU A 200 -7.26 -19.66 7.88
CA LEU A 200 -5.94 -19.08 7.63
C LEU A 200 -4.80 -20.09 7.75
N LYS A 201 -4.85 -20.99 8.74
CA LYS A 201 -3.73 -21.85 9.12
C LYS A 201 -3.27 -22.77 8.00
N GLU A 202 -4.19 -23.34 7.22
CA GLU A 202 -3.84 -24.20 6.08
C GLU A 202 -3.23 -23.40 4.92
N GLN A 203 -3.76 -22.20 4.66
CA GLN A 203 -3.34 -21.36 3.53
C GLN A 203 -2.05 -20.56 3.83
N ALA A 204 -1.80 -20.24 5.10
CA ALA A 204 -0.74 -19.34 5.54
C ALA A 204 -0.19 -19.75 6.92
N SER A 205 0.36 -20.96 7.02
CA SER A 205 0.88 -21.57 8.25
C SER A 205 2.04 -20.83 8.93
N ILE A 206 2.70 -19.93 8.20
CA ILE A 206 3.76 -19.04 8.69
C ILE A 206 3.25 -17.90 9.58
N ILE A 207 1.94 -17.60 9.54
CA ILE A 207 1.33 -16.60 10.41
C ILE A 207 1.09 -17.25 11.77
N HIS A 208 1.71 -16.72 12.82
CA HIS A 208 1.45 -17.21 14.16
C HIS A 208 0.10 -16.70 14.69
N PHE A 209 -0.63 -17.57 15.40
CA PHE A 209 -1.96 -17.24 15.95
C PHE A 209 -1.96 -15.98 16.83
N ILE A 210 -0.94 -15.78 17.66
CA ILE A 210 -0.84 -14.59 18.54
C ILE A 210 -0.88 -13.31 17.72
N HIS A 211 -0.05 -13.18 16.68
CA HIS A 211 -0.02 -11.98 15.83
C HIS A 211 -1.33 -11.79 15.06
N TYR A 212 -1.92 -12.88 14.57
CA TYR A 212 -3.21 -12.82 13.90
C TYR A 212 -4.31 -12.32 14.84
N ARG A 213 -4.38 -12.89 16.06
CA ARG A 213 -5.36 -12.51 17.07
C ARG A 213 -5.19 -11.06 17.50
N ASP A 214 -3.97 -10.65 17.81
CA ASP A 214 -3.68 -9.31 18.29
C ASP A 214 -4.02 -8.27 17.20
N TRP A 215 -3.63 -8.52 15.95
CA TRP A 215 -4.05 -7.69 14.80
C TRP A 215 -5.57 -7.63 14.64
N ARG A 216 -6.27 -8.76 14.73
CA ARG A 216 -7.75 -8.80 14.66
C ARG A 216 -8.41 -8.03 15.79
N GLN A 217 -7.75 -7.87 16.94
CA GLN A 217 -8.26 -7.08 18.06
C GLN A 217 -7.90 -5.60 17.93
N THR A 218 -6.64 -5.26 17.64
CA THR A 218 -6.13 -3.88 17.68
C THR A 218 -6.19 -3.16 16.34
N GLY A 219 -6.12 -3.89 15.23
CA GLY A 219 -5.95 -3.34 13.89
C GLY A 219 -4.50 -2.93 13.57
N VAL A 220 -3.54 -3.25 14.44
CA VAL A 220 -2.11 -3.06 14.20
C VAL A 220 -1.52 -4.40 13.79
N ALA A 221 -1.04 -4.48 12.55
CA ALA A 221 -0.51 -5.72 11.99
C ALA A 221 1.01 -5.81 12.11
N TYR A 222 1.69 -4.66 12.04
CA TYR A 222 3.14 -4.56 12.14
C TYR A 222 3.54 -3.70 13.33
N GLU A 223 4.23 -4.34 14.26
CA GLU A 223 4.80 -3.69 15.44
C GLU A 223 6.31 -3.54 15.28
N SER A 224 6.85 -2.38 15.62
CA SER A 224 8.30 -2.16 15.71
C SER A 224 8.71 -1.85 17.14
N GLY A 225 9.33 -2.83 17.80
CA GLY A 225 9.89 -2.69 19.14
C GLY A 225 8.85 -2.22 20.16
N PHE A 226 9.20 -1.19 20.94
CA PHE A 226 8.35 -0.59 21.98
C PHE A 226 7.59 0.65 21.48
N SER A 227 7.29 0.72 20.17
CA SER A 227 6.63 1.88 19.59
C SER A 227 5.13 1.91 19.93
N SER A 228 4.61 3.11 20.17
CA SER A 228 3.18 3.33 20.42
C SER A 228 2.42 3.65 19.13
N TYR A 229 1.30 2.96 18.91
CA TYR A 229 0.43 3.12 17.75
C TYR A 229 -0.86 3.83 18.17
N ILE A 230 -0.83 5.16 18.17
CA ILE A 230 -1.92 5.99 18.71
C ILE A 230 -2.57 6.91 17.68
N ILE A 231 -1.95 7.09 16.51
CA ILE A 231 -2.44 8.03 15.50
C ILE A 231 -3.28 7.28 14.46
N PRO A 232 -4.49 7.76 14.12
CA PRO A 232 -5.32 7.10 13.11
C PRO A 232 -4.68 7.16 11.72
N ASN A 233 -4.60 6.02 11.03
CA ASN A 233 -4.09 5.95 9.66
C ASN A 233 -5.11 6.51 8.66
N ARG A 234 -5.02 7.81 8.39
CA ARG A 234 -5.92 8.51 7.45
C ARG A 234 -5.81 7.98 6.01
N THR A 235 -4.73 7.30 5.64
CA THR A 235 -4.55 6.72 4.30
C THR A 235 -5.44 5.51 4.03
N LEU A 236 -6.05 4.94 5.08
CA LEU A 236 -7.07 3.89 5.00
C LEU A 236 -8.50 4.44 5.03
N SER A 237 -8.64 5.77 4.98
CA SER A 237 -9.96 6.39 4.85
C SER A 237 -10.44 6.32 3.40
N SER A 238 -11.70 5.97 3.23
CA SER A 238 -12.39 5.99 1.94
C SER A 238 -13.71 6.72 2.05
N TYR A 239 -14.17 7.26 0.93
CA TYR A 239 -15.44 7.97 0.87
C TYR A 239 -16.49 7.18 0.11
N LEU A 240 -17.62 6.91 0.78
CA LEU A 240 -18.80 6.40 0.10
C LEU A 240 -19.83 7.52 -0.08
N PRO A 241 -20.25 7.81 -1.32
CA PRO A 241 -21.34 8.72 -1.55
C PRO A 241 -22.63 8.12 -0.97
N GLY A 242 -23.21 8.77 0.03
CA GLY A 242 -24.45 8.33 0.65
C GLY A 242 -25.61 8.30 -0.36
N LYS A 243 -26.41 7.23 -0.34
CA LYS A 243 -27.57 7.05 -1.25
C LYS A 243 -28.72 8.05 -1.03
N LYS A 244 -28.72 8.79 0.08
CA LYS A 244 -29.77 9.79 0.41
C LYS A 244 -29.17 11.19 0.40
N LYS A 245 -29.67 12.06 -0.49
CA LYS A 245 -29.43 13.52 -0.46
C LYS A 245 -30.18 14.12 0.74
N ILE A 246 -29.59 14.04 1.92
CA ILE A 246 -30.03 14.85 3.07
C ILE A 246 -29.24 16.16 2.98
N PRO A 247 -29.87 17.33 3.08
CA PRO A 247 -29.13 18.59 3.07
C PRO A 247 -28.20 18.60 4.29
N ASN A 248 -26.90 18.77 4.04
CA ASN A 248 -25.81 18.98 5.00
C ASN A 248 -25.20 17.76 5.75
N LYS A 249 -25.56 16.50 5.48
CA LYS A 249 -24.88 15.28 6.01
C LYS A 249 -25.11 14.13 5.02
N MET A 250 -24.18 13.30 4.56
CA MET A 250 -23.00 12.69 5.17
C MET A 250 -22.11 12.19 4.02
N PHE A 251 -20.88 12.68 3.92
CA PHE A 251 -19.80 11.83 3.40
C PHE A 251 -19.46 10.87 4.55
N MET A 252 -19.68 9.58 4.38
CA MET A 252 -19.23 8.60 5.36
C MET A 252 -17.75 8.34 5.07
N GLN A 253 -16.89 8.89 5.93
CA GLN A 253 -15.50 8.46 5.99
C GLN A 253 -15.51 7.10 6.69
N GLU A 254 -15.13 6.06 5.97
CA GLU A 254 -15.09 4.71 6.49
C GLU A 254 -13.66 4.17 6.42
N VAL A 255 -13.34 3.27 7.34
CA VAL A 255 -12.04 2.62 7.45
C VAL A 255 -12.11 1.27 6.76
N PHE A 256 -11.15 1.02 5.87
CA PHE A 256 -10.94 -0.30 5.28
C PHE A 256 -9.54 -0.81 5.66
N GLY A 257 -9.47 -1.42 6.83
CA GLY A 257 -8.48 -2.46 7.15
C GLY A 257 -9.18 -3.80 6.99
N GLU A 258 -8.67 -4.68 6.13
CA GLU A 258 -9.28 -5.99 5.92
C GLU A 258 -9.50 -6.72 7.23
N ILE A 259 -10.69 -7.30 7.42
CA ILE A 259 -10.96 -8.13 8.59
C ILE A 259 -10.19 -9.46 8.43
N LEU A 260 -9.94 -9.98 7.22
CA LEU A 260 -9.39 -11.33 7.04
C LEU A 260 -8.08 -11.46 6.25
N LEU A 261 -7.81 -10.63 5.25
CA LEU A 261 -6.90 -11.04 4.16
C LEU A 261 -5.53 -10.34 4.10
N PHE A 262 -5.14 -9.67 5.18
CA PHE A 262 -3.98 -8.78 5.14
C PHE A 262 -2.61 -9.50 5.02
N LEU A 263 -2.49 -10.70 5.56
CA LEU A 263 -1.18 -11.33 5.77
C LEU A 263 -0.67 -12.18 4.60
N LEU A 264 -1.50 -12.57 3.63
CA LEU A 264 -1.06 -13.35 2.47
C LEU A 264 -0.10 -12.55 1.56
N ILE A 265 -0.25 -11.22 1.54
CA ILE A 265 0.49 -10.34 0.62
C ILE A 265 1.90 -10.07 1.12
N PHE A 266 2.10 -9.94 2.44
CA PHE A 266 3.45 -9.82 2.98
C PHE A 266 4.23 -11.13 2.88
N LEU A 267 3.59 -12.29 2.95
CA LEU A 267 4.32 -13.57 2.89
C LEU A 267 4.94 -13.85 1.53
N GLN A 268 4.42 -13.28 0.45
CA GLN A 268 5.12 -13.29 -0.83
C GLN A 268 6.30 -12.32 -0.86
N VAL A 269 6.18 -11.15 -0.23
CA VAL A 269 7.27 -10.18 -0.10
C VAL A 269 8.37 -10.71 0.83
N GLN A 270 8.00 -11.34 1.94
CA GLN A 270 8.90 -11.93 2.92
C GLN A 270 9.52 -13.24 2.42
N ASN A 271 8.81 -14.09 1.67
CA ASN A 271 9.44 -15.24 0.99
C ASN A 271 10.43 -14.81 -0.09
N VAL A 272 10.20 -13.67 -0.77
CA VAL A 272 11.20 -13.06 -1.67
C VAL A 272 12.45 -12.59 -0.89
N ILE A 273 12.26 -12.03 0.30
CA ILE A 273 13.36 -11.55 1.16
C ILE A 273 14.08 -12.72 1.88
N MET A 274 13.35 -13.76 2.31
CA MET A 274 13.83 -14.87 3.16
C MET A 274 14.42 -16.04 2.37
N ASN A 275 14.08 -16.24 1.09
CA ASN A 275 14.71 -17.27 0.24
C ASN A 275 16.17 -16.96 -0.13
N GLN A 276 16.79 -15.95 0.48
CA GLN A 276 18.22 -15.65 0.40
C GLN A 276 19.10 -16.56 1.30
N LYS A 277 18.54 -17.56 2.00
CA LYS A 277 19.25 -18.41 2.98
C LYS A 277 20.27 -19.44 2.44
N LYS A 278 20.77 -19.26 1.22
CA LYS A 278 22.03 -19.86 0.78
C LYS A 278 22.90 -18.80 0.12
N LEU A 279 23.60 -18.02 0.92
CA LEU A 279 24.88 -17.40 0.56
C LEU A 279 25.61 -17.05 1.85
N ASN A 280 26.71 -17.77 2.07
CA ASN A 280 27.65 -17.58 3.17
C ASN A 280 28.08 -16.10 3.27
N CYS A 281 28.17 -15.61 4.51
CA CYS A 281 28.90 -14.42 4.94
C CYS A 281 29.23 -13.39 3.83
N LEU A 282 28.35 -12.42 3.63
CA LEU A 282 28.72 -11.15 3.00
C LEU A 282 28.39 -10.02 3.97
N LYS A 283 29.45 -9.39 4.49
CA LYS A 283 29.39 -8.00 4.97
C LYS A 283 28.77 -7.18 3.85
N LEU A 284 27.48 -6.88 3.95
CA LEU A 284 26.80 -5.88 3.12
C LEU A 284 27.26 -4.50 3.61
N GLN A 285 28.48 -4.13 3.21
CA GLN A 285 28.90 -2.74 3.21
C GLN A 285 28.20 -2.09 2.00
N ILE A 286 26.98 -1.61 2.23
CA ILE A 286 26.21 -0.86 1.23
C ILE A 286 26.77 0.58 1.23
N ASN A 287 28.02 0.70 0.78
CA ASN A 287 28.59 1.97 0.36
C ASN A 287 28.04 2.24 -1.04
N ASN A 288 27.41 3.40 -1.21
CA ASN A 288 27.08 4.01 -2.50
C ASN A 288 25.97 3.32 -3.32
N MET A 289 24.73 3.74 -3.10
CA MET A 289 23.72 3.91 -4.17
C MET A 289 24.06 5.14 -5.04
N LEU A 290 25.32 5.23 -5.48
CA LEU A 290 25.78 6.10 -6.54
C LEU A 290 26.34 5.16 -7.60
N VAL A 291 25.63 5.10 -8.74
CA VAL A 291 25.88 4.25 -9.93
C VAL A 291 25.37 2.81 -9.83
N ILE A 292 24.13 2.60 -10.31
CA ILE A 292 23.81 1.40 -11.10
C ILE A 292 23.51 1.88 -12.52
N GLN A 293 24.57 2.08 -13.30
CA GLN A 293 24.48 2.00 -14.75
C GLN A 293 24.37 0.52 -15.13
N GLN A 294 23.15 0.02 -15.29
CA GLN A 294 22.67 -1.10 -16.14
C GLN A 294 21.31 -1.62 -15.61
N LYS A 295 20.24 -1.83 -16.38
CA LYS A 295 19.90 -1.39 -17.75
C LYS A 295 18.37 -1.37 -17.99
N PHE A 296 17.51 -1.09 -17.00
CA PHE A 296 16.24 -0.44 -17.31
C PHE A 296 16.54 1.06 -17.44
N LEU A 297 16.89 1.50 -18.64
CA LEU A 297 17.16 2.90 -18.94
C LEU A 297 15.99 3.81 -18.54
N ASN A 298 14.73 3.33 -18.56
CA ASN A 298 13.56 4.08 -18.11
C ASN A 298 12.51 3.15 -17.49
N ILE A 299 11.98 3.51 -16.31
CA ILE A 299 10.71 2.98 -15.78
C ILE A 299 9.73 4.15 -15.74
N GLN A 300 8.65 4.05 -16.50
CA GLN A 300 7.61 5.08 -16.56
C GLN A 300 6.27 4.51 -16.13
N PHE A 301 5.59 5.18 -15.21
CA PHE A 301 4.26 4.86 -14.71
C PHE A 301 3.28 5.86 -15.32
N ASN A 302 2.38 5.38 -16.17
CA ASN A 302 1.34 6.20 -16.77
C ASN A 302 0.02 5.89 -16.05
N ILE A 303 -0.49 6.83 -15.25
CA ILE A 303 -1.76 6.65 -14.55
C ILE A 303 -2.88 7.22 -15.41
N PHE A 304 -3.98 6.50 -15.54
CA PHE A 304 -5.13 6.95 -16.31
C PHE A 304 -6.46 6.45 -15.73
N TYR A 305 -7.51 7.22 -15.95
CA TYR A 305 -8.90 6.87 -15.64
C TYR A 305 -9.73 6.96 -16.92
N LYS A 306 -10.75 6.11 -17.06
CA LYS A 306 -11.68 6.12 -18.20
C LYS A 306 -12.99 6.76 -17.79
#